data_AF-A0A7G3BPB9-F1
#
_entry.id   AF-A0A7G3BPB9-F1
#
_cell.length_a   1.000
_cell.length_b   1.000
_cell.length_c   1.000
_cell.angle_alpha   90.00
_cell.angle_beta   90.00
_cell.angle_gamma   90.00
#
_symmetry.space_group_name_H-M   'P 1'
#
loop_
_entity.id
_entity.type
_entity.pdbx_description
1 polymer ?
#
loop_
_entity_poly.entity_id
_entity_poly.type
_entity_poly.pdbx_seq_one_letter_code
_entity_poly.pdbx_strand_id
1 'polypeptide(L)'
;MGNDKYALDLLKELSPFKQKYFFLIFVPFMISISVFIPYDDYSGISIKSQTSFLDEKAKILTDTFLFMTIFMSLYIFIKYRFIGVSRELHNRMLKAINFVSFKQKEKETGVYLKNMSWFLCFIYFLLFIKMFFTSASDSPKYYWIYGSGTFTTIIYSLFFYAVFLSFTILIVWAFEIKHYLHRIK
;
A
#
# COMPACT_ATOMS: atom_id res chain seq x y z
N MET A 1 24.43 3.44 -8.78
CA MET A 1 23.75 2.12 -8.66
C MET A 1 22.41 2.35 -7.97
N GLY A 2 21.32 2.09 -8.68
CA GLY A 2 20.02 2.77 -8.51
C GLY A 2 19.23 2.45 -7.23
N ASN A 3 18.46 3.45 -6.78
CA ASN A 3 17.54 3.42 -5.65
C ASN A 3 16.50 2.27 -5.71
N ASP A 4 16.23 1.74 -6.89
CA ASP A 4 15.20 0.72 -7.14
C ASP A 4 15.52 -0.64 -6.48
N LYS A 5 16.80 -0.90 -6.18
CA LYS A 5 17.23 -2.17 -5.57
C LYS A 5 16.78 -2.29 -4.10
N TYR A 6 16.64 -1.18 -3.38
CA TYR A 6 16.31 -1.20 -1.95
C TYR A 6 14.85 -1.55 -1.69
N ALA A 7 13.92 -1.00 -2.48
CA ALA A 7 12.50 -1.30 -2.33
C ALA A 7 12.21 -2.79 -2.56
N LEU A 8 12.86 -3.39 -3.56
CA LEU A 8 12.73 -4.82 -3.86
C LEU A 8 13.38 -5.70 -2.79
N ASP A 9 14.52 -5.30 -2.23
CA ASP A 9 15.15 -6.01 -1.11
C ASP A 9 14.27 -5.94 0.15
N LEU A 10 13.63 -4.79 0.41
CA LEU A 10 12.67 -4.63 1.51
C LEU A 10 11.45 -5.52 1.32
N LEU A 11 10.85 -5.52 0.12
CA LEU A 11 9.74 -6.42 -0.20
C LEU A 11 10.13 -7.89 -0.07
N LYS A 12 11.35 -8.26 -0.44
CA LYS A 12 11.88 -9.61 -0.26
C LYS A 12 11.90 -10.00 1.21
N GLU A 13 12.47 -9.16 2.08
CA GLU A 13 12.54 -9.44 3.52
C GLU A 13 11.17 -9.48 4.18
N LEU A 14 10.27 -8.57 3.79
CA LEU A 14 8.90 -8.53 4.30
C LEU A 14 8.03 -9.67 3.74
N SER A 15 8.33 -10.24 2.58
CA SER A 15 7.52 -11.33 2.01
C SER A 15 7.56 -12.61 2.86
N PRO A 16 6.46 -13.39 2.96
CA PRO A 16 6.42 -14.64 3.71
C PRO A 16 7.40 -15.68 3.16
N PHE A 17 7.64 -15.68 1.85
CA PHE A 17 8.46 -16.66 1.16
C PHE A 17 9.88 -16.18 0.81
N LYS A 18 10.32 -15.02 1.33
CA LYS A 18 11.59 -14.37 0.95
C LYS A 18 11.72 -14.13 -0.57
N GLN A 19 10.60 -13.84 -1.23
CA GLN A 19 10.48 -13.56 -2.66
C GLN A 19 10.14 -12.08 -2.91
N LYS A 20 11.00 -11.37 -3.66
CA LYS A 20 10.88 -9.93 -3.93
C LYS A 20 9.58 -9.51 -4.65
N TYR A 21 9.01 -10.40 -5.45
CA TYR A 21 7.81 -10.11 -6.24
C TYR A 21 6.53 -10.69 -5.64
N PHE A 22 6.59 -11.29 -4.43
CA PHE A 22 5.42 -11.93 -3.83
C PHE A 22 4.21 -11.00 -3.78
N PHE A 23 4.36 -9.82 -3.19
CA PHE A 23 3.28 -8.85 -3.07
C PHE A 23 2.79 -8.32 -4.43
N LEU A 24 3.68 -8.25 -5.43
CA LEU A 24 3.38 -7.75 -6.77
C LEU A 24 2.67 -8.78 -7.64
N ILE A 25 2.76 -10.07 -7.32
CA ILE A 25 2.13 -11.15 -8.10
C ILE A 25 0.89 -11.66 -7.38
N PHE A 26 0.97 -11.87 -6.07
CA PHE A 26 -0.07 -12.55 -5.32
C PHE A 26 -1.38 -11.75 -5.27
N VAL A 27 -1.33 -10.43 -5.02
CA VAL A 27 -2.56 -9.62 -4.99
C VAL A 27 -3.21 -9.51 -6.36
N PRO A 28 -2.48 -9.21 -7.45
CA PRO A 28 -3.05 -9.24 -8.79
C PRO A 28 -3.63 -10.59 -9.19
N PHE A 29 -2.98 -11.69 -8.77
CA PHE A 29 -3.49 -13.03 -8.97
C PHE A 29 -4.82 -13.24 -8.24
N MET A 30 -4.89 -12.88 -6.94
CA MET A 30 -6.12 -12.99 -6.15
C MET A 30 -7.27 -12.14 -6.70
N ILE A 31 -6.98 -10.92 -7.16
CA ILE A 31 -7.97 -10.06 -7.83
C ILE A 31 -8.45 -10.73 -9.12
N SER A 32 -7.55 -11.25 -9.95
CA SER A 32 -7.92 -11.89 -11.21
C SER A 32 -8.79 -13.13 -11.02
N ILE A 33 -8.48 -13.99 -10.04
CA ILE A 33 -9.28 -15.20 -9.79
C ILE A 33 -10.67 -14.87 -9.23
N SER A 34 -10.84 -13.71 -8.56
CA SER A 34 -12.11 -13.35 -7.92
C SER A 34 -13.25 -13.16 -8.93
N VAL A 35 -12.94 -12.85 -10.19
CA VAL A 35 -13.92 -12.75 -11.28
C VAL A 35 -14.62 -14.09 -11.56
N PHE A 36 -13.93 -15.20 -11.32
CA PHE A 36 -14.46 -16.54 -11.55
C PHE A 36 -15.33 -17.06 -10.41
N ILE A 37 -15.51 -16.30 -9.33
CA ILE A 37 -16.39 -16.69 -8.23
C ILE A 37 -17.86 -16.64 -8.73
N PRO A 38 -18.60 -17.75 -8.68
CA PRO A 38 -19.95 -17.86 -9.26
C PRO A 38 -21.02 -17.36 -8.28
N TYR A 39 -20.95 -16.07 -7.93
CA TYR A 39 -22.05 -15.39 -7.21
C TYR A 39 -22.73 -14.41 -8.15
N ASP A 40 -23.99 -14.71 -8.47
CA ASP A 40 -24.82 -13.91 -9.36
C ASP A 40 -25.73 -12.92 -8.60
N ASP A 41 -25.79 -13.02 -7.27
CA ASP A 41 -26.59 -12.14 -6.38
C ASP A 41 -25.73 -11.57 -5.24
N TYR A 42 -24.52 -11.09 -5.55
CA TYR A 42 -23.63 -10.54 -4.54
C TYR A 42 -23.99 -9.09 -4.17
N SER A 43 -24.42 -8.87 -2.92
CA SER A 43 -24.85 -7.56 -2.43
C SER A 43 -23.71 -6.59 -2.07
N GLY A 44 -22.48 -7.10 -1.94
CA GLY A 44 -21.34 -6.30 -1.49
C GLY A 44 -21.24 -6.15 0.03
N ILE A 45 -20.01 -6.08 0.54
CA ILE A 45 -19.66 -5.88 1.95
C ILE A 45 -19.22 -4.43 2.20
N SER A 46 -18.37 -3.87 1.34
CA SER A 46 -17.91 -2.47 1.49
C SER A 46 -18.95 -1.46 1.01
N ILE A 47 -18.90 -0.25 1.59
CA ILE A 47 -19.75 0.89 1.16
C ILE A 47 -19.62 1.12 -0.36
N LYS A 48 -18.40 0.99 -0.89
CA LYS A 48 -18.15 1.11 -2.32
C LYS A 48 -18.80 -0.02 -3.12
N SER A 49 -18.74 -1.28 -2.67
CA SER A 49 -19.37 -2.42 -3.36
C SER A 49 -20.91 -2.40 -3.29
N GLN A 50 -21.50 -1.73 -2.30
CA GLN A 50 -22.94 -1.64 -2.13
C GLN A 50 -23.62 -0.63 -3.09
N THR A 51 -22.84 0.08 -3.91
CA THR A 51 -23.42 0.99 -4.90
C THR A 51 -24.16 0.24 -5.99
N SER A 52 -25.36 0.73 -6.31
CA SER A 52 -26.32 0.07 -7.21
C SER A 52 -25.87 -0.04 -8.67
N PHE A 53 -24.88 0.75 -9.10
CA PHE A 53 -24.41 0.79 -10.48
C PHE A 53 -23.16 -0.06 -10.74
N LEU A 54 -22.67 -0.79 -9.73
CA LEU A 54 -21.63 -1.81 -9.92
C LEU A 54 -22.27 -3.15 -10.24
N ASP A 55 -21.82 -3.78 -11.33
CA ASP A 55 -22.13 -5.18 -11.63
C ASP A 55 -21.60 -6.11 -10.52
N GLU A 56 -22.21 -7.27 -10.32
CA GLU A 56 -21.89 -8.20 -9.23
C GLU A 56 -20.41 -8.59 -9.22
N LYS A 57 -19.82 -8.80 -10.41
CA LYS A 57 -18.39 -9.09 -10.55
C LYS A 57 -17.50 -7.93 -10.10
N ALA A 58 -17.90 -6.69 -10.39
CA ALA A 58 -17.18 -5.50 -9.94
C ALA A 58 -17.31 -5.29 -8.43
N LYS A 59 -18.46 -5.67 -7.82
CA LYS A 59 -18.64 -5.70 -6.37
C LYS A 59 -17.69 -6.69 -5.70
N ILE A 60 -17.64 -7.94 -6.19
CA ILE A 60 -16.72 -8.99 -5.70
C ILE A 60 -15.26 -8.55 -5.82
N LEU A 61 -14.88 -7.95 -6.95
CA LEU A 61 -13.53 -7.42 -7.17
C LEU A 61 -13.17 -6.33 -6.16
N THR A 62 -14.10 -5.40 -5.91
CA THR A 62 -13.90 -4.28 -4.97
C THR A 62 -13.68 -4.79 -3.56
N ASP A 63 -14.50 -5.75 -3.11
CA ASP A 63 -14.37 -6.33 -1.77
C ASP A 63 -13.13 -7.21 -1.66
N THR A 64 -12.81 -8.00 -2.69
CA THR A 64 -11.55 -8.75 -2.74
C THR A 64 -10.37 -7.80 -2.61
N PHE A 65 -10.37 -6.70 -3.36
CA PHE A 65 -9.31 -5.70 -3.29
C PHE A 65 -9.21 -5.04 -1.91
N LEU A 66 -10.34 -4.73 -1.25
CA LEU A 66 -10.38 -4.27 0.14
C LEU A 66 -9.72 -5.26 1.09
N PHE A 67 -10.17 -6.52 1.08
CA PHE A 67 -9.63 -7.57 1.95
C PHE A 67 -8.14 -7.79 1.73
N MET A 68 -7.71 -7.86 0.47
CA MET A 68 -6.30 -8.06 0.12
C MET A 68 -5.44 -6.87 0.56
N THR A 69 -5.94 -5.65 0.42
CA THR A 69 -5.22 -4.44 0.88
C THR A 69 -5.07 -4.43 2.40
N ILE A 70 -6.15 -4.70 3.15
CA ILE A 70 -6.10 -4.78 4.61
C ILE A 70 -5.12 -5.88 5.04
N PHE A 71 -5.29 -7.09 4.49
CA PHE A 71 -4.51 -8.26 4.88
C PHE A 71 -3.01 -8.05 4.61
N MET A 72 -2.65 -7.56 3.41
CA MET A 72 -1.25 -7.34 3.06
C MET A 72 -0.59 -6.23 3.87
N SER A 73 -1.28 -5.11 4.06
CA SER A 73 -0.76 -4.01 4.85
C SER A 73 -0.56 -4.41 6.31
N LEU A 74 -1.56 -5.08 6.92
CA LEU A 74 -1.45 -5.60 8.27
C LEU A 74 -0.29 -6.60 8.39
N TYR A 75 -0.19 -7.53 7.44
CA TYR A 75 0.91 -8.50 7.42
C TYR A 75 2.28 -7.82 7.38
N ILE A 76 2.46 -6.83 6.50
CA ILE A 76 3.72 -6.06 6.41
C ILE A 76 4.01 -5.35 7.73
N PHE A 77 3.03 -4.64 8.31
CA PHE A 77 3.23 -3.91 9.56
C PHE A 77 3.52 -4.82 10.75
N ILE A 78 2.79 -5.92 10.89
CA ILE A 78 2.98 -6.93 11.93
C ILE A 78 4.39 -7.53 11.80
N LYS A 79 4.74 -8.00 10.61
CA LYS A 79 6.06 -8.60 10.39
C LYS A 79 7.19 -7.62 10.64
N TYR A 80 7.04 -6.38 10.16
CA TYR A 80 7.98 -5.30 10.46
C TYR A 80 8.09 -5.04 11.96
N ARG A 81 6.96 -5.00 12.69
CA ARG A 81 6.94 -4.73 14.13
C ARG A 81 7.62 -5.82 14.97
N PHE A 82 7.53 -7.08 14.55
CA PHE A 82 8.08 -8.22 15.28
C PHE A 82 9.50 -8.60 14.87
N ILE A 83 9.81 -8.59 13.57
CA ILE A 83 11.09 -9.05 13.03
C ILE A 83 11.99 -7.85 12.66
N GLY A 84 11.39 -6.76 12.20
CA GLY A 84 12.13 -5.62 11.65
C GLY A 84 12.75 -5.92 10.29
N VAL A 85 13.68 -5.05 9.91
CA VAL A 85 14.50 -5.17 8.70
C VAL A 85 15.90 -5.65 9.07
N SER A 86 16.55 -6.43 8.19
CA SER A 86 17.91 -6.91 8.44
C SER A 86 18.89 -5.75 8.64
N ARG A 87 19.91 -5.98 9.49
CA ARG A 87 20.93 -4.96 9.76
C ARG A 87 21.69 -4.53 8.50
N GLU A 88 21.88 -5.46 7.56
CA GLU A 88 22.52 -5.18 6.27
C GLU A 88 21.65 -4.27 5.39
N LEU A 89 20.35 -4.53 5.30
CA LEU A 89 19.44 -3.70 4.52
C LEU A 89 19.25 -2.33 5.18
N HIS A 90 19.15 -2.29 6.52
CA HIS A 90 19.16 -1.05 7.30
C HIS A 90 20.39 -0.19 6.99
N ASN A 91 21.60 -0.74 7.12
CA ASN A 91 22.84 -0.01 6.84
C ASN A 91 22.93 0.48 5.38
N ARG A 92 22.41 -0.30 4.44
CA ARG A 92 22.33 0.09 3.02
C ARG A 92 21.34 1.23 2.79
N MET A 93 20.15 1.17 3.39
CA MET A 93 19.16 2.25 3.37
C MET A 93 19.74 3.52 3.99
N LEU A 94 20.51 3.39 5.08
CA LEU A 94 21.16 4.52 5.71
C LEU A 94 22.26 5.14 4.84
N LYS A 95 23.11 4.32 4.19
CA LYS A 95 24.16 4.82 3.28
C LYS A 95 23.58 5.55 2.07
N ALA A 96 22.39 5.18 1.60
CA ALA A 96 21.70 5.89 0.53
C ALA A 96 21.23 7.29 0.94
N ILE A 97 20.99 7.50 2.23
CA ILE A 97 20.65 8.80 2.79
C ILE A 97 21.95 9.48 3.20
N ASN A 98 22.36 10.53 2.49
CA ASN A 98 23.42 11.41 3.00
C ASN A 98 22.92 12.15 4.25
N PHE A 99 23.03 11.52 5.43
CA PHE A 99 22.47 12.03 6.69
C PHE A 99 23.00 13.40 7.09
N VAL A 100 24.23 13.74 6.68
CA VAL A 100 24.86 15.04 6.95
C VAL A 100 24.09 16.17 6.26
N SER A 101 23.70 15.98 4.98
CA SER A 101 22.88 16.97 4.28
C SER A 101 21.42 16.98 4.76
N PHE A 102 20.92 15.86 5.29
CA PHE A 102 19.56 15.76 5.84
C PHE A 102 19.38 16.45 7.18
N LYS A 103 20.29 16.26 8.15
CA LYS A 103 20.24 16.98 9.44
C LYS A 103 20.34 18.49 9.25
N GLN A 104 21.12 18.94 8.28
CA GLN A 104 21.25 20.35 7.95
C GLN A 104 19.94 20.90 7.33
N LYS A 105 19.31 20.15 6.41
CA LYS A 105 18.00 20.49 5.86
C LYS A 105 16.85 20.48 6.88
N GLU A 106 16.85 19.56 7.86
CA GLU A 106 15.84 19.60 8.95
C GLU A 106 15.95 20.89 9.76
N LYS A 107 17.17 21.33 10.04
CA LYS A 107 17.44 22.55 10.80
C LYS A 107 17.00 23.81 10.03
N GLU A 108 17.10 23.78 8.70
CA GLU A 108 16.69 24.87 7.80
C GLU A 108 15.17 24.90 7.53
N THR A 109 14.52 23.74 7.40
CA THR A 109 13.09 23.64 7.01
C THR A 109 12.13 23.49 8.19
N GLY A 110 12.61 23.17 9.39
CA GLY A 110 11.78 22.94 10.58
C GLY A 110 10.91 21.67 10.52
N VAL A 111 11.01 20.88 9.45
CA VAL A 111 10.28 19.62 9.28
C VAL A 111 11.04 18.51 10.01
N TYR A 112 10.51 18.08 11.15
CA TYR A 112 11.11 16.99 11.93
C TYR A 112 10.76 15.61 11.33
N LEU A 113 11.78 14.87 10.86
CA LEU A 113 11.68 13.47 10.39
C LEU A 113 11.05 12.55 11.45
N LYS A 114 11.18 12.89 12.73
CA LYS A 114 10.55 12.16 13.86
C LYS A 114 9.04 11.98 13.67
N ASN A 115 8.38 12.92 12.97
CA ASN A 115 6.95 12.93 12.71
C ASN A 115 6.56 12.42 11.32
N MET A 116 7.54 12.19 10.42
CA MET A 116 7.29 11.79 9.04
C MET A 116 6.54 10.45 8.93
N SER A 117 6.90 9.45 9.74
CA SER A 117 6.20 8.15 9.76
C SER A 117 4.73 8.30 10.13
N TRP A 118 4.43 9.12 11.14
CA TRP A 118 3.06 9.35 11.59
C TRP A 118 2.23 10.10 10.54
N PHE A 119 2.83 11.11 9.90
CA PHE A 119 2.18 11.84 8.81
C PHE A 119 1.88 10.92 7.61
N LEU A 120 2.82 10.05 7.23
CA LEU A 120 2.60 9.08 6.17
C LEU A 120 1.52 8.06 6.53
N CYS A 121 1.50 7.56 7.78
CA CYS A 121 0.41 6.70 8.26
C CYS A 121 -0.95 7.42 8.19
N PHE A 122 -0.99 8.70 8.56
CA PHE A 122 -2.22 9.49 8.49
C PHE A 122 -2.70 9.67 7.04
N ILE A 123 -1.82 10.03 6.11
CA ILE A 123 -2.16 10.11 4.68
C ILE A 123 -2.63 8.76 4.15
N TYR A 124 -1.92 7.68 4.48
CA TYR A 124 -2.29 6.32 4.08
C TYR A 124 -3.71 5.98 4.56
N PHE A 125 -4.02 6.31 5.81
CA PHE A 125 -5.34 6.07 6.39
C PHE A 125 -6.44 6.90 5.72
N LEU A 126 -6.18 8.17 5.42
CA LEU A 126 -7.13 9.02 4.68
C LEU A 126 -7.38 8.50 3.26
N LEU A 127 -6.32 8.07 2.56
CA LEU A 127 -6.43 7.45 1.24
C LEU A 127 -7.26 6.16 1.31
N PHE A 128 -7.01 5.34 2.34
CA PHE A 128 -7.74 4.10 2.57
C PHE A 128 -9.24 4.36 2.82
N ILE A 129 -9.59 5.30 3.71
CA ILE A 129 -10.98 5.69 3.96
C ILE A 129 -11.63 6.18 2.67
N LYS A 130 -10.98 7.13 1.97
CA LYS A 130 -11.53 7.70 0.74
C LYS A 130 -11.73 6.63 -0.34
N MET A 131 -10.87 5.63 -0.37
CA MET A 131 -10.93 4.57 -1.37
C MET A 131 -12.06 3.58 -1.13
N PHE A 132 -12.29 3.16 0.11
CA PHE A 132 -13.17 2.02 0.42
C PHE A 132 -14.47 2.39 1.13
N PHE A 133 -14.50 3.55 1.80
CA PHE A 133 -15.66 4.02 2.58
C PHE A 133 -16.39 5.20 1.94
N THR A 134 -15.93 5.64 0.77
CA THR A 134 -16.69 6.58 -0.06
C THR A 134 -17.44 5.79 -1.12
N SER A 135 -18.75 6.03 -1.25
CA SER A 135 -19.56 5.47 -2.32
C SER A 135 -18.91 5.76 -3.67
N ALA A 136 -19.00 4.81 -4.59
CA ALA A 136 -18.62 5.08 -5.97
C ALA A 136 -19.45 6.28 -6.48
N SER A 137 -18.84 7.12 -7.32
CA SER A 137 -19.50 8.33 -7.82
C SER A 137 -20.27 8.04 -9.11
N ASP A 138 -21.57 8.38 -9.10
CA ASP A 138 -22.46 8.34 -10.26
C ASP A 138 -22.23 9.47 -11.27
N SER A 139 -21.27 10.36 -11.02
CA SER A 139 -20.99 11.44 -11.95
C SER A 139 -20.53 10.87 -13.29
N PRO A 140 -21.03 11.39 -14.44
CA PRO A 140 -20.60 10.96 -15.77
C PRO A 140 -19.08 10.98 -15.95
N LYS A 141 -18.39 11.88 -15.23
CA LYS A 141 -16.92 12.01 -15.24
C LYS A 141 -16.19 10.82 -14.62
N TYR A 142 -16.82 10.10 -13.69
CA TYR A 142 -16.25 8.96 -12.98
C TYR A 142 -16.93 7.64 -13.31
N TYR A 143 -18.02 7.68 -14.09
CA TYR A 143 -18.73 6.50 -14.57
C TYR A 143 -17.81 5.54 -15.32
N TRP A 144 -16.82 6.03 -16.07
CA TRP A 144 -15.85 5.15 -16.76
C TRP A 144 -14.99 4.31 -15.80
N ILE A 145 -14.84 4.69 -14.52
CA ILE A 145 -14.04 3.93 -13.55
C ILE A 145 -14.84 2.74 -13.00
N TYR A 146 -16.15 2.90 -12.88
CA TYR A 146 -17.01 1.99 -12.12
C TYR A 146 -18.08 1.29 -13.00
N GLY A 147 -18.56 1.96 -14.05
CA GLY A 147 -19.57 1.48 -14.99
C GLY A 147 -19.04 1.03 -16.35
N SER A 148 -17.72 0.85 -16.52
CA SER A 148 -17.11 0.31 -17.76
C SER A 148 -16.78 -1.19 -17.69
N GLY A 149 -17.31 -1.88 -16.68
CA GLY A 149 -17.19 -3.33 -16.51
C GLY A 149 -15.94 -3.81 -15.80
N THR A 150 -15.89 -5.13 -15.60
CA THR A 150 -14.91 -5.89 -14.80
C THR A 150 -13.45 -5.53 -15.09
N PHE A 151 -13.08 -5.34 -16.36
CA PHE A 151 -11.70 -5.09 -16.76
C PHE A 151 -11.14 -3.78 -16.21
N THR A 152 -11.94 -2.70 -16.26
CA THR A 152 -11.51 -1.39 -15.73
C THR A 152 -11.41 -1.43 -14.22
N THR A 153 -12.31 -2.13 -13.53
CA THR A 153 -12.24 -2.36 -12.08
C THR A 153 -10.95 -3.09 -11.70
N ILE A 154 -10.50 -4.06 -12.50
CA ILE A 154 -9.21 -4.75 -12.29
C ILE A 154 -8.06 -3.75 -12.41
N ILE A 155 -7.96 -3.01 -13.52
CA ILE A 155 -6.87 -2.04 -13.74
C ILE A 155 -6.82 -1.01 -12.62
N TYR A 156 -7.97 -0.48 -12.25
CA TYR A 156 -8.12 0.48 -11.16
C TYR A 156 -7.61 -0.11 -9.83
N SER A 157 -8.04 -1.33 -9.49
CA SER A 157 -7.59 -2.02 -8.27
C SER A 157 -6.08 -2.27 -8.26
N LEU A 158 -5.50 -2.67 -9.40
CA LEU A 158 -4.06 -2.89 -9.53
C LEU A 158 -3.26 -1.59 -9.35
N PHE A 159 -3.72 -0.49 -9.94
CA PHE A 159 -3.09 0.82 -9.78
C PHE A 159 -3.10 1.25 -8.32
N PHE A 160 -4.27 1.22 -7.67
CA PHE A 160 -4.37 1.64 -6.27
C PHE A 160 -3.66 0.68 -5.32
N TYR A 161 -3.61 -0.61 -5.62
CA TYR A 161 -2.78 -1.55 -4.87
C TYR A 161 -1.30 -1.15 -4.90
N ALA A 162 -0.77 -0.81 -6.09
CA ALA A 162 0.60 -0.33 -6.22
C ALA A 162 0.85 0.95 -5.40
N VAL A 163 -0.13 1.86 -5.36
CA VAL A 163 -0.09 3.07 -4.50
C VAL A 163 -0.02 2.67 -3.02
N PHE A 164 -0.93 1.81 -2.54
CA PHE A 164 -0.93 1.39 -1.13
C PHE A 164 0.36 0.65 -0.74
N LEU A 165 0.88 -0.22 -1.61
CA LEU A 165 2.14 -0.92 -1.36
C LEU A 165 3.31 0.07 -1.28
N SER A 166 3.36 1.05 -2.18
CA SER A 166 4.39 2.10 -2.19
C SER A 166 4.36 2.93 -0.91
N PHE A 167 3.19 3.37 -0.46
CA PHE A 167 3.06 4.08 0.81
C PHE A 167 3.48 3.21 2.00
N THR A 168 3.12 1.91 1.99
CA THR A 168 3.51 0.99 3.07
C THR A 168 5.03 0.86 3.17
N ILE A 169 5.72 0.73 2.03
CA ILE A 169 7.19 0.74 1.95
C ILE A 169 7.77 2.05 2.50
N LEU A 170 7.20 3.19 2.10
CA LEU A 170 7.65 4.51 2.57
C LEU A 170 7.46 4.69 4.08
N ILE A 171 6.36 4.18 4.64
CA ILE A 171 6.11 4.21 6.07
C ILE A 171 7.16 3.37 6.82
N VAL A 172 7.42 2.14 6.36
CA VAL A 172 8.46 1.28 6.94
C VAL A 172 9.82 1.97 6.87
N TRP A 173 10.15 2.58 5.73
CA TRP A 173 11.40 3.32 5.58
C TRP A 173 11.51 4.50 6.55
N ALA A 174 10.44 5.28 6.71
CA ALA A 174 10.42 6.39 7.67
C ALA A 174 10.60 5.90 9.11
N PHE A 175 10.01 4.75 9.48
CA PHE A 175 10.21 4.15 10.80
C PHE A 175 11.66 3.72 11.04
N GLU A 176 12.32 3.13 10.04
CA GLU A 176 13.74 2.77 10.12
C GLU A 176 14.64 3.98 10.37
N ILE A 177 14.38 5.10 9.67
CA ILE A 177 15.11 6.36 9.89
C ILE A 177 14.89 6.89 11.30
N LYS A 178 13.63 6.90 11.77
CA LYS A 178 13.28 7.38 13.11
C LYS A 178 13.98 6.56 14.20
N HIS A 179 14.01 5.24 14.05
CA HIS A 179 14.65 4.34 15.00
C HIS A 179 16.18 4.55 15.05
N TYR A 180 16.82 4.77 13.89
CA TYR A 180 18.24 5.13 13.83
C TYR A 180 18.53 6.46 14.56
N LEU A 181 17.75 7.51 14.30
CA LEU A 181 17.92 8.82 14.95
C LEU A 181 17.78 8.75 16.47
N HIS A 182 16.97 7.82 16.98
CA HIS A 182 16.82 7.60 18.43
C HIS A 182 18.02 6.87 19.06
N ARG A 183 18.76 6.05 18.30
CA ARG A 183 19.92 5.30 18.81
C ARG A 183 21.22 6.10 18.88
N ILE A 184 21.30 7.23 18.18
CA ILE A 184 22.49 8.11 18.16
C ILE A 184 22.46 9.17 19.27
N LYS A 185 21.29 9.39 19.89
CA LYS A 185 21.17 10.20 21.10
C LYS A 185 21.57 9.39 22.31
#